data_AF-A0A660ZYV4-F1
#
_entry.id   AF-A0A660ZYV4-F1
#
_cell.length_a   1.000
_cell.length_b   1.000
_cell.length_c   1.000
_cell.angle_alpha   90.00
_cell.angle_beta   90.00
_cell.angle_gamma   90.00
#
_symmetry.space_group_name_H-M   'P 1'
#
loop_
_entity.id
_entity.type
_entity.pdbx_description
1 polymer ?
#
loop_
_entity_poly.entity_id
_entity_poly.type
_entity_poly.pdbx_seq_one_letter_code
_entity_poly.pdbx_strand_id
1 'polypeptide(L)'
;MLLPVSWLMVRMNLPKLDFSYLREQIVGVDSSFTTPFGDRMLVYCDYTASGRTLGFVEDYLRGLQRHYANTHTEDDVTGRSMTHLLHEAEAEIKKCVNAGTDGRIICTGTGATGAITHWQQILGVALAPATRDYLMSVLRAGVGDRSIEQCVAELRDKAPVVFVGPYEHHSNEVTWRESLAEVVPVKLDGSGQIDLDYLKSLLTDERYEGRLRIGSFSAASNVTGFRSPVRELSVLLHRHGALACFDYAASAPYVRIDMNPEPESVDEDPSIDAIFVSPHKFLGGPGSAGVLVFNQRFYRTDLGPTVGGGGTVDYVSRHEHDFVHDIEEREKAGTPGSLQVLKAALCFLVKEAAGPVRIEKREHELVSRAFARWSKNDNIEVLGDSDPSRRVAIVSFNLKCSEGTYLHPKFVTTLLNDLFGIQSRAGCSCAGPYGHRLLGIDEGTSQRYRSCILDGTAGIKPGWCRVGFHYVMDDIEADYVIDAIDFIAREGDRFLRLYNFEMKTGAWTHKDDCCENPAFSLREAMCATHFGSTSLSPAERAKRYEGFLGEARRLAEELGEPGPMRKLEGEAGELQFFALPG
;
A
#
# COMPACT_ATOMS: atom_id res chain seq x y z
N MET A 1 30.52 -6.89 -3.37
CA MET A 1 30.10 -6.12 -2.19
C MET A 1 29.84 -7.12 -1.07
N LEU A 2 30.73 -7.17 -0.07
CA LEU A 2 30.61 -8.10 1.07
C LEU A 2 29.45 -7.63 1.95
N LEU A 3 28.55 -8.54 2.32
CA LEU A 3 27.38 -8.24 3.17
C LEU A 3 27.85 -7.90 4.60
N PRO A 4 27.23 -6.93 5.30
CA PRO A 4 27.54 -6.66 6.71
C PRO A 4 27.28 -7.88 7.60
N VAL A 5 28.09 -8.04 8.65
CA VAL A 5 28.13 -9.24 9.51
C VAL A 5 26.82 -9.48 10.29
N SER A 6 26.09 -8.41 10.66
CA SER A 6 24.79 -8.51 11.35
C SER A 6 23.70 -9.15 10.47
N TRP A 7 23.74 -8.91 9.17
CA TRP A 7 22.75 -9.39 8.19
C TRP A 7 22.96 -10.85 7.78
N LEU A 8 24.19 -11.36 7.87
CA LEU A 8 24.44 -12.78 7.65
C LEU A 8 23.70 -13.66 8.66
N MET A 9 23.52 -13.21 9.91
CA MET A 9 22.97 -14.04 10.98
C MET A 9 21.49 -14.42 10.78
N VAL A 10 20.64 -13.52 10.25
CA VAL A 10 19.22 -13.85 9.94
C VAL A 10 19.13 -14.91 8.84
N ARG A 11 20.04 -14.85 7.85
CA ARG A 11 20.02 -15.75 6.69
C ARG A 11 20.60 -17.12 6.95
N MET A 12 21.42 -17.31 7.98
CA MET A 12 22.18 -18.56 8.14
C MET A 12 21.31 -19.77 8.50
N ASN A 13 20.04 -19.60 8.91
CA ASN A 13 19.16 -20.70 9.34
C ASN A 13 17.77 -20.76 8.67
N LEU A 14 17.41 -19.83 7.77
CA LEU A 14 16.10 -19.89 7.09
C LEU A 14 16.15 -20.82 5.87
N PRO A 15 15.11 -21.66 5.63
CA PRO A 15 15.02 -22.42 4.40
C PRO A 15 14.88 -21.46 3.22
N LYS A 16 15.60 -21.72 2.13
CA LYS A 16 15.41 -20.95 0.89
C LYS A 16 14.08 -21.37 0.26
N LEU A 17 13.17 -20.42 0.10
CA LEU A 17 11.87 -20.67 -0.53
C LEU A 17 11.95 -20.33 -2.02
N ASP A 18 11.44 -21.24 -2.85
CA ASP A 18 11.35 -21.06 -4.30
C ASP A 18 10.03 -20.42 -4.70
N PHE A 19 10.06 -19.62 -5.76
CA PHE A 19 8.87 -18.87 -6.20
C PHE A 19 7.75 -19.79 -6.70
N SER A 20 8.09 -20.91 -7.34
CA SER A 20 7.12 -21.94 -7.73
C SER A 20 6.41 -22.54 -6.52
N TYR A 21 7.18 -22.93 -5.50
CA TYR A 21 6.63 -23.42 -4.24
C TYR A 21 5.73 -22.38 -3.58
N LEU A 22 6.19 -21.12 -3.46
CA LEU A 22 5.38 -20.05 -2.88
C LEU A 22 4.08 -19.83 -3.66
N ARG A 23 4.11 -19.92 -5.00
CA ARG A 23 2.92 -19.83 -5.86
C ARG A 23 1.94 -20.96 -5.55
N GLU A 24 2.41 -22.21 -5.50
CA GLU A 24 1.59 -23.39 -5.17
C GLU A 24 0.96 -23.29 -3.76
N GLN A 25 1.63 -22.58 -2.85
CA GLN A 25 1.13 -22.35 -1.49
C GLN A 25 0.11 -21.21 -1.40
N ILE A 26 -0.14 -20.42 -2.44
CA ILE A 26 -1.17 -19.38 -2.40
C ILE A 26 -2.54 -20.05 -2.22
N VAL A 27 -3.27 -19.65 -1.18
CA VAL A 27 -4.61 -20.18 -0.93
C VAL A 27 -5.53 -19.77 -2.08
N GLY A 28 -6.15 -20.76 -2.72
CA GLY A 28 -7.01 -20.57 -3.89
C GLY A 28 -6.24 -20.24 -5.18
N VAL A 29 -4.94 -20.55 -5.27
CA VAL A 29 -4.20 -20.43 -6.54
C VAL A 29 -4.87 -21.25 -7.63
N ASP A 30 -5.04 -20.70 -8.83
CA ASP A 30 -5.72 -21.36 -9.95
C ASP A 30 -7.21 -21.70 -9.72
N SER A 31 -7.83 -21.17 -8.65
CA SER A 31 -9.28 -21.21 -8.49
C SER A 31 -9.96 -20.51 -9.66
N SER A 32 -11.18 -20.95 -9.99
CA SER A 32 -11.99 -20.33 -11.03
C SER A 32 -13.27 -19.74 -10.47
N PHE A 33 -13.88 -18.85 -11.24
CA PHE A 33 -15.18 -18.27 -10.96
C PHE A 33 -15.93 -18.02 -12.27
N THR A 34 -17.25 -17.95 -12.18
CA THR A 34 -18.11 -17.70 -13.34
C THR A 34 -18.14 -16.21 -13.65
N THR A 35 -17.97 -15.89 -14.93
CA THR A 35 -18.14 -14.56 -15.49
C THR A 35 -19.25 -14.59 -16.55
N PRO A 36 -19.67 -13.46 -17.10
CA PRO A 36 -20.60 -13.43 -18.23
C PRO A 36 -20.08 -14.18 -19.48
N PHE A 37 -18.77 -14.44 -19.57
CA PHE A 37 -18.14 -15.21 -20.65
C PHE A 37 -17.82 -16.66 -20.24
N GLY A 38 -18.39 -17.14 -19.14
CA GLY A 38 -18.18 -18.49 -18.60
C GLY A 38 -17.10 -18.57 -17.52
N ASP A 39 -16.60 -19.78 -17.27
CA ASP A 39 -15.58 -20.04 -16.25
C ASP A 39 -14.27 -19.34 -16.60
N ARG A 40 -13.69 -18.62 -15.64
CA ARG A 40 -12.38 -17.96 -15.76
C ARG A 40 -11.50 -18.29 -14.58
N MET A 41 -10.22 -18.50 -14.86
CA MET A 41 -9.21 -18.65 -13.81
C MET A 41 -8.93 -17.31 -13.14
N LEU A 42 -8.88 -17.29 -11.80
CA LEU A 42 -8.48 -16.12 -11.04
C LEU A 42 -6.98 -15.88 -11.20
N VAL A 43 -6.63 -14.81 -11.91
CA VAL A 43 -5.24 -14.31 -12.04
C VAL A 43 -5.11 -13.03 -11.24
N TYR A 44 -4.44 -13.07 -10.10
CA TYR A 44 -4.40 -11.95 -9.17
C TYR A 44 -3.27 -10.96 -9.49
N CYS A 45 -3.61 -9.72 -9.85
CA CYS A 45 -2.66 -8.66 -10.19
C CYS A 45 -2.77 -7.41 -9.27
N ASP A 46 -3.55 -7.45 -8.18
CA ASP A 46 -3.73 -6.31 -7.26
C ASP A 46 -2.90 -6.44 -5.96
N TYR A 47 -1.72 -7.07 -6.04
CA TYR A 47 -0.80 -7.26 -4.90
C TYR A 47 -0.40 -5.95 -4.20
N THR A 48 -0.40 -4.83 -4.93
CA THR A 48 -0.15 -3.49 -4.37
C THR A 48 -1.21 -3.07 -3.34
N ALA A 49 -2.44 -3.56 -3.47
CA ALA A 49 -3.50 -3.31 -2.51
C ALA A 49 -3.42 -4.26 -1.31
N SER A 50 -3.27 -5.57 -1.55
CA SER A 50 -3.11 -6.57 -0.51
C SER A 50 -2.41 -7.81 -1.09
N GLY A 51 -1.62 -8.49 -0.27
CA GLY A 51 -1.06 -9.78 -0.62
C GLY A 51 -2.12 -10.89 -0.60
N ARG A 52 -1.70 -12.10 -0.93
CA ARG A 52 -2.50 -13.33 -0.80
C ARG A 52 -2.01 -14.15 0.40
N THR A 53 -2.88 -14.97 0.99
CA THR A 53 -2.51 -15.88 2.09
C THR A 53 -1.74 -17.10 1.58
N LEU A 54 -0.95 -17.73 2.46
CA LEU A 54 -0.15 -18.91 2.16
C LEU A 54 -0.61 -20.10 3.02
N GLY A 55 -0.85 -21.25 2.38
CA GLY A 55 -1.36 -22.47 3.02
C GLY A 55 -0.54 -22.89 4.22
N PHE A 56 0.79 -23.04 4.07
CA PHE A 56 1.65 -23.42 5.20
C PHE A 56 1.67 -22.40 6.36
N VAL A 57 1.46 -21.11 6.07
CA VAL A 57 1.35 -20.07 7.13
C VAL A 57 0.03 -20.24 7.88
N GLU A 58 -1.09 -20.38 7.16
CA GLU A 58 -2.39 -20.61 7.79
C GLU A 58 -2.43 -21.93 8.56
N ASP A 59 -1.79 -22.98 8.04
CA ASP A 59 -1.68 -24.28 8.70
C ASP A 59 -0.85 -24.21 9.97
N TYR A 60 0.25 -23.46 9.96
CA TYR A 60 1.05 -23.21 11.16
C TYR A 60 0.23 -22.45 12.21
N LEU A 61 -0.45 -21.36 11.84
CA LEU A 61 -1.30 -20.59 12.75
C LEU A 61 -2.47 -21.42 13.31
N ARG A 62 -3.10 -22.26 12.48
CA ARG A 62 -4.10 -23.23 12.93
C ARG A 62 -3.51 -24.25 13.91
N GLY A 63 -2.30 -24.72 13.64
CA GLY A 63 -1.58 -25.64 14.52
C GLY A 63 -1.23 -25.01 15.87
N LEU A 64 -0.75 -23.77 15.85
CA LEU A 64 -0.39 -22.96 17.02
C LEU A 64 -1.58 -22.71 17.94
N GLN A 65 -2.77 -22.51 17.38
CA GLN A 65 -3.99 -22.24 18.16
C GLN A 65 -4.35 -23.36 19.16
N ARG A 66 -3.79 -24.56 19.02
CA ARG A 66 -3.90 -25.64 20.03
C ARG A 66 -3.24 -25.29 21.37
N HIS A 67 -2.31 -24.35 21.39
CA HIS A 67 -1.59 -23.87 22.56
C HIS A 67 -1.86 -22.38 22.84
N TYR A 68 -2.93 -21.82 22.27
CA TYR A 68 -3.25 -20.40 22.42
C TYR A 68 -3.68 -20.07 23.86
N ALA A 69 -3.11 -19.00 24.39
CA ALA A 69 -3.53 -18.31 25.60
C ALA A 69 -3.29 -16.80 25.42
N ASN A 70 -3.90 -16.01 26.29
CA ASN A 70 -3.60 -14.59 26.38
C ASN A 70 -2.12 -14.39 26.78
N THR A 71 -1.49 -13.34 26.28
CA THR A 71 -0.14 -12.95 26.68
C THR A 71 -0.18 -12.25 28.05
N HIS A 72 0.99 -11.98 28.66
CA HIS A 72 1.18 -11.32 29.97
C HIS A 72 1.09 -12.20 31.23
N THR A 73 0.65 -13.46 31.14
CA THR A 73 0.76 -14.44 32.24
C THR A 73 1.66 -15.59 31.82
N GLU A 74 2.81 -15.77 32.48
CA GLU A 74 3.82 -16.79 32.14
C GLU A 74 3.86 -17.99 33.10
N ASP A 75 2.89 -18.04 34.03
CA ASP A 75 2.78 -19.06 35.08
C ASP A 75 2.45 -20.45 34.50
N ASP A 76 1.72 -20.51 33.38
CA ASP A 76 1.39 -21.73 32.67
C ASP A 76 2.10 -21.86 31.32
N VAL A 77 2.11 -23.09 30.78
CA VAL A 77 2.83 -23.42 29.54
C VAL A 77 2.30 -22.69 28.31
N THR A 78 0.98 -22.45 28.23
CA THR A 78 0.36 -21.81 27.06
C THR A 78 0.61 -20.31 27.05
N GLY A 79 0.45 -19.64 28.19
CA GLY A 79 0.75 -18.21 28.34
C GLY A 79 2.22 -17.91 28.11
N ARG A 80 3.13 -18.69 28.70
CA ARG A 80 4.58 -18.55 28.47
C ARG A 80 4.97 -18.75 27.01
N SER A 81 4.40 -19.77 26.35
CA SER A 81 4.71 -20.06 24.94
C SER A 81 4.25 -18.92 24.03
N MET A 82 3.04 -18.40 24.24
CA MET A 82 2.50 -17.31 23.42
C MET A 82 3.23 -15.99 23.65
N THR A 83 3.61 -15.66 24.89
CA THR A 83 4.41 -14.46 25.19
C THR A 83 5.80 -14.55 24.57
N HIS A 84 6.46 -15.71 24.66
CA HIS A 84 7.75 -15.93 24.02
C HIS A 84 7.68 -15.75 22.49
N LEU A 85 6.69 -16.36 21.85
CA LEU A 85 6.47 -16.25 20.40
C LEU A 85 6.17 -14.81 19.97
N LEU A 86 5.45 -14.04 20.78
CA LEU A 86 5.20 -12.63 20.51
C LEU A 86 6.50 -11.82 20.49
N HIS A 87 7.35 -11.98 21.52
CA HIS A 87 8.64 -11.30 21.59
C HIS A 87 9.59 -11.76 20.46
N GLU A 88 9.57 -13.06 20.13
CA GLU A 88 10.31 -13.59 18.98
C GLU A 88 9.86 -12.93 17.68
N ALA A 89 8.54 -12.84 17.44
CA ALA A 89 7.97 -12.22 16.25
C ALA A 89 8.42 -10.75 16.10
N GLU A 90 8.35 -9.98 17.18
CA GLU A 90 8.80 -8.58 17.21
C GLU A 90 10.31 -8.45 16.96
N ALA A 91 11.11 -9.32 17.57
CA ALA A 91 12.55 -9.37 17.36
C ALA A 91 12.90 -9.73 15.91
N GLU A 92 12.21 -10.69 15.30
CA GLU A 92 12.43 -11.07 13.90
C GLU A 92 12.08 -9.94 12.93
N ILE A 93 10.98 -9.21 13.16
CA ILE A 93 10.65 -8.02 12.35
C ILE A 93 11.76 -6.97 12.48
N LYS A 94 12.20 -6.65 13.70
CA LYS A 94 13.32 -5.69 13.94
C LYS A 94 14.60 -6.11 13.23
N LYS A 95 14.93 -7.41 13.23
CA LYS A 95 16.08 -7.95 12.49
C LYS A 95 15.91 -7.80 10.98
N CYS A 96 14.73 -8.10 10.43
CA CYS A 96 14.47 -8.02 8.98
C CYS A 96 14.59 -6.60 8.41
N VAL A 97 14.43 -5.57 9.25
CA VAL A 97 14.55 -4.16 8.85
C VAL A 97 15.86 -3.50 9.33
N ASN A 98 16.74 -4.27 9.99
CA ASN A 98 17.94 -3.78 10.67
C ASN A 98 17.65 -2.57 11.56
N ALA A 99 16.73 -2.73 12.50
CA ALA A 99 16.31 -1.67 13.43
C ALA A 99 17.43 -1.21 14.39
N GLY A 100 18.51 -1.99 14.52
CA GLY A 100 19.60 -1.71 15.47
C GLY A 100 19.19 -1.93 16.94
N THR A 101 20.09 -1.61 17.87
CA THR A 101 19.85 -1.76 19.32
C THR A 101 18.87 -0.72 19.86
N ASP A 102 18.82 0.45 19.22
CA ASP A 102 17.94 1.56 19.57
C ASP A 102 16.56 1.48 18.89
N GLY A 103 16.36 0.52 18.00
CA GLY A 103 15.09 0.30 17.32
C GLY A 103 14.03 -0.25 18.26
N ARG A 104 12.83 0.34 18.23
CA ARG A 104 11.64 -0.11 18.94
C ARG A 104 10.53 -0.41 17.95
N ILE A 105 9.74 -1.44 18.23
CA ILE A 105 8.60 -1.86 17.41
C ILE A 105 7.28 -1.70 18.16
N ILE A 106 6.28 -1.19 17.45
CA ILE A 106 4.89 -1.15 17.90
C ILE A 106 4.03 -1.75 16.78
N CYS A 107 3.31 -2.82 17.11
CA CYS A 107 2.31 -3.39 16.22
C CYS A 107 0.94 -2.80 16.56
N THR A 108 0.35 -2.02 15.64
CA THR A 108 -0.82 -1.19 15.93
C THR A 108 -1.71 -1.00 14.70
N GLY A 109 -3.02 -0.90 14.96
CA GLY A 109 -4.04 -0.68 13.94
C GLY A 109 -3.96 -1.63 12.75
N THR A 110 -4.37 -1.14 11.58
CA THR A 110 -4.34 -1.90 10.32
C THR A 110 -3.44 -1.21 9.29
N GLY A 111 -2.30 -1.86 9.00
CA GLY A 111 -1.32 -1.38 8.04
C GLY A 111 -0.61 -0.08 8.42
N ALA A 112 0.02 0.55 7.44
CA ALA A 112 0.87 1.73 7.64
C ALA A 112 0.08 2.94 8.14
N THR A 113 -1.21 3.05 7.82
CA THR A 113 -2.08 4.11 8.37
C THR A 113 -2.10 4.07 9.90
N GLY A 114 -2.26 2.89 10.50
CA GLY A 114 -2.21 2.73 11.96
C GLY A 114 -0.86 3.13 12.53
N ALA A 115 0.23 2.70 11.87
CA ALA A 115 1.59 3.04 12.27
C ALA A 115 1.89 4.55 12.21
N ILE A 116 1.46 5.24 11.14
CA ILE A 116 1.62 6.69 10.99
C ILE A 116 0.83 7.44 12.07
N THR A 117 -0.42 7.05 12.33
CA THR A 117 -1.23 7.67 13.38
C THR A 117 -0.59 7.49 14.76
N HIS A 118 -0.08 6.28 15.06
CA HIS A 118 0.60 6.01 16.33
C HIS A 118 1.89 6.84 16.46
N TRP A 119 2.64 7.00 15.37
CA TRP A 119 3.80 7.88 15.34
C TRP A 119 3.43 9.34 15.58
N GLN A 120 2.35 9.84 14.98
CA GLN A 120 1.82 11.19 15.22
C GLN A 120 1.43 11.40 16.69
N GLN A 121 0.95 10.36 17.37
CA GLN A 121 0.65 10.41 18.80
C GLN A 121 1.93 10.48 19.65
N ILE A 122 2.94 9.65 19.34
CA ILE A 122 4.26 9.69 20.01
C ILE A 122 4.90 11.08 19.86
N LEU A 123 4.80 11.68 18.68
CA LEU A 123 5.33 13.02 18.41
C LEU A 123 4.48 14.15 19.02
N GLY A 124 3.31 13.85 19.57
CA GLY A 124 2.42 14.83 20.20
C GLY A 124 1.71 15.77 19.20
N VAL A 125 1.57 15.36 17.94
CA VAL A 125 0.88 16.17 16.91
C VAL A 125 -0.53 15.65 16.58
N ALA A 126 -0.87 14.44 17.00
CA ALA A 126 -2.20 13.88 16.83
C ALA A 126 -3.20 14.54 17.78
N LEU A 127 -4.32 15.04 17.25
CA LEU A 127 -5.42 15.56 18.04
C LEU A 127 -6.75 15.11 17.44
N ALA A 128 -7.50 14.29 18.16
CA ALA A 128 -8.80 13.80 17.69
C ALA A 128 -9.76 14.99 17.43
N PRO A 129 -10.58 14.97 16.36
CA PRO A 129 -11.43 16.10 16.00
C PRO A 129 -12.37 16.58 17.11
N ALA A 130 -12.98 15.65 17.85
CA ALA A 130 -13.86 15.97 18.97
C ALA A 130 -13.10 16.61 20.14
N THR A 131 -11.87 16.16 20.41
CA THR A 131 -11.00 16.77 21.43
C THR A 131 -10.60 18.18 21.03
N ARG A 132 -10.26 18.39 19.74
CA ARG A 132 -9.96 19.72 19.19
C ARG A 132 -11.15 20.68 19.35
N ASP A 133 -12.35 20.25 18.97
CA ASP A 133 -13.57 21.04 19.09
C ASP A 133 -13.88 21.38 20.55
N TYR A 134 -13.83 20.38 21.44
CA TYR A 134 -14.03 20.57 22.87
C TYR A 134 -13.04 21.59 23.46
N LEU A 135 -11.74 21.41 23.23
CA LEU A 135 -10.70 22.32 23.72
C LEU A 135 -10.94 23.75 23.22
N MET A 136 -11.23 23.92 21.92
CA MET A 136 -11.49 25.22 21.34
C MET A 136 -12.74 25.87 21.94
N SER A 137 -13.81 25.11 22.19
CA SER A 137 -15.03 25.65 22.80
C SER A 137 -14.79 26.15 24.24
N VAL A 138 -14.06 25.39 25.05
CA VAL A 138 -13.72 25.74 26.43
C VAL A 138 -12.83 26.97 26.47
N LEU A 139 -11.79 27.00 25.63
CA LEU A 139 -10.87 28.13 25.59
C LEU A 139 -11.58 29.41 25.09
N ARG A 140 -12.43 29.32 24.06
CA ARG A 140 -13.24 30.47 23.58
C ARG A 140 -14.11 31.05 24.69
N ALA A 141 -14.74 30.19 25.50
CA ALA A 141 -15.55 30.62 26.63
C ALA A 141 -14.72 31.30 27.73
N GLY A 142 -13.48 30.86 27.94
CA GLY A 142 -12.60 31.38 28.99
C GLY A 142 -11.85 32.67 28.67
N VAL A 143 -11.32 32.80 27.45
CA VAL A 143 -10.41 33.91 27.06
C VAL A 143 -10.91 34.77 25.89
N GLY A 144 -12.05 34.43 25.30
CA GLY A 144 -12.66 35.15 24.18
C GLY A 144 -11.99 34.88 22.82
N ASP A 145 -12.73 35.11 21.73
CA ASP A 145 -12.32 34.71 20.37
C ASP A 145 -10.98 35.32 19.92
N ARG A 146 -10.72 36.60 20.22
CA ARG A 146 -9.49 37.29 19.79
C ARG A 146 -8.23 36.66 20.38
N SER A 147 -8.28 36.25 21.64
CA SER A 147 -7.16 35.59 22.31
C SER A 147 -6.90 34.20 21.72
N ILE A 148 -7.97 33.49 21.32
CA ILE A 148 -7.86 32.20 20.65
C ILE A 148 -7.24 32.33 19.28
N GLU A 149 -7.65 33.31 18.49
CA GLU A 149 -7.06 33.55 17.17
C GLU A 149 -5.54 33.81 17.29
N GLN A 150 -5.12 34.58 18.29
CA GLN A 150 -3.70 34.78 18.57
C GLN A 150 -2.99 33.48 19.00
N CYS A 151 -3.57 32.71 19.94
CA CYS A 151 -2.99 31.43 20.36
C CYS A 151 -2.87 30.44 19.19
N VAL A 152 -3.87 30.38 18.31
CA VAL A 152 -3.85 29.50 17.13
C VAL A 152 -2.78 29.95 16.13
N ALA A 153 -2.60 31.26 15.94
CA ALA A 153 -1.51 31.79 15.12
C ALA A 153 -0.14 31.40 15.71
N GLU A 154 0.07 31.60 17.01
CA GLU A 154 1.32 31.22 17.69
C GLU A 154 1.58 29.71 17.65
N LEU A 155 0.54 28.88 17.80
CA LEU A 155 0.66 27.43 17.64
C LEU A 155 1.07 27.05 16.23
N ARG A 156 0.54 27.72 15.21
CA ARG A 156 0.90 27.47 13.81
C ARG A 156 2.35 27.86 13.52
N ASP A 157 2.80 29.01 14.03
CA ASP A 157 4.18 29.49 13.83
C ASP A 157 5.21 28.58 14.50
N LYS A 158 4.82 27.88 15.58
CA LYS A 158 5.68 26.94 16.31
C LYS A 158 5.41 25.47 16.00
N ALA A 159 4.42 25.17 15.16
CA ALA A 159 3.99 23.80 14.86
C ALA A 159 5.14 22.99 14.26
N PRO A 160 5.23 21.66 14.48
CA PRO A 160 6.12 20.84 13.68
C PRO A 160 5.86 20.99 12.18
N VAL A 161 6.90 20.85 11.36
CA VAL A 161 6.83 20.93 9.89
C VAL A 161 7.08 19.54 9.32
N VAL A 162 6.21 19.08 8.44
CA VAL A 162 6.33 17.78 7.76
C VAL A 162 6.51 18.00 6.26
N PHE A 163 7.70 17.70 5.76
CA PHE A 163 8.00 17.65 4.35
C PHE A 163 7.52 16.30 3.79
N VAL A 164 6.58 16.34 2.85
CA VAL A 164 6.00 15.13 2.24
C VAL A 164 6.38 15.03 0.77
N GLY A 165 6.52 13.81 0.27
CA GLY A 165 6.88 13.57 -1.13
C GLY A 165 5.81 13.99 -2.15
N PRO A 166 6.16 14.01 -3.43
CA PRO A 166 5.27 14.40 -4.51
C PRO A 166 4.24 13.33 -4.89
N TYR A 167 4.40 12.10 -4.43
CA TYR A 167 3.58 10.92 -4.77
C TYR A 167 3.10 10.15 -3.54
N GLU A 168 2.89 10.85 -2.42
CA GLU A 168 2.40 10.24 -1.19
C GLU A 168 1.04 9.58 -1.34
N HIS A 169 0.89 8.45 -0.65
CA HIS A 169 -0.41 7.89 -0.35
C HIS A 169 -1.15 8.80 0.64
N HIS A 170 -2.48 8.87 0.56
CA HIS A 170 -3.31 9.71 1.44
C HIS A 170 -3.04 9.47 2.94
N SER A 171 -2.71 8.24 3.34
CA SER A 171 -2.32 7.92 4.72
C SER A 171 -1.06 8.62 5.20
N ASN A 172 -0.16 9.02 4.30
CA ASN A 172 1.08 9.74 4.59
C ASN A 172 1.03 11.21 4.11
N GLU A 173 -0.18 11.76 3.94
CA GLU A 173 -0.40 13.16 3.55
C GLU A 173 -1.57 13.77 4.31
N VAL A 174 -2.77 13.20 4.15
CA VAL A 174 -4.02 13.72 4.73
C VAL A 174 -4.00 13.61 6.25
N THR A 175 -3.46 12.53 6.80
CA THR A 175 -3.32 12.35 8.26
C THR A 175 -2.48 13.47 8.88
N TRP A 176 -1.39 13.88 8.22
CA TRP A 176 -0.57 15.01 8.65
C TRP A 176 -1.32 16.34 8.52
N ARG A 177 -2.10 16.54 7.45
CA ARG A 177 -2.92 17.77 7.28
C ARG A 177 -3.98 17.93 8.36
N GLU A 178 -4.51 16.82 8.87
CA GLU A 178 -5.49 16.81 9.97
C GLU A 178 -4.84 16.86 11.36
N SER A 179 -3.51 16.83 11.44
CA SER A 179 -2.73 16.94 12.68
C SER A 179 -2.44 18.39 13.07
N LEU A 180 -1.66 18.60 14.13
CA LEU A 180 -1.17 19.93 14.54
C LEU A 180 0.03 20.41 13.71
N ALA A 181 0.53 19.61 12.76
CA ALA A 181 1.70 19.95 11.95
C ALA A 181 1.36 20.79 10.71
N GLU A 182 2.33 21.57 10.23
CA GLU A 182 2.30 22.19 8.90
C GLU A 182 2.84 21.20 7.85
N VAL A 183 2.07 20.93 6.80
CA VAL A 183 2.46 20.00 5.73
C VAL A 183 2.99 20.77 4.52
N VAL A 184 4.22 20.47 4.13
CA VAL A 184 4.92 21.14 3.02
C VAL A 184 5.26 20.11 1.93
N PRO A 185 4.60 20.13 0.77
CA PRO A 185 4.87 19.17 -0.29
C PRO A 185 6.16 19.49 -1.04
N VAL A 186 6.99 18.47 -1.25
CA VAL A 186 8.16 18.49 -2.14
C VAL A 186 7.69 18.23 -3.58
N LYS A 187 8.30 18.91 -4.54
CA LYS A 187 7.95 18.78 -5.96
C LYS A 187 8.70 17.64 -6.64
N LEU A 188 8.27 17.32 -7.86
CA LEU A 188 8.99 16.42 -8.75
C LEU A 188 10.11 17.19 -9.47
N ASP A 189 11.23 16.51 -9.73
CA ASP A 189 12.25 16.99 -10.66
C ASP A 189 11.83 16.72 -12.13
N GLY A 190 12.68 17.14 -13.08
CA GLY A 190 12.42 16.93 -14.51
C GLY A 190 12.42 15.46 -14.96
N SER A 191 12.87 14.54 -14.11
CA SER A 191 12.89 13.09 -14.35
C SER A 191 11.70 12.35 -13.75
N GLY A 192 10.79 13.07 -13.07
CA GLY A 192 9.65 12.50 -12.34
C GLY A 192 10.00 11.90 -10.98
N GLN A 193 11.16 12.21 -10.40
CA GLN A 193 11.56 11.81 -9.04
C GLN A 193 11.41 12.95 -8.04
N ILE A 194 11.65 12.68 -6.77
CA ILE A 194 11.69 13.71 -5.72
C ILE A 194 12.80 14.73 -6.03
N ASP A 195 12.45 16.01 -6.07
CA ASP A 195 13.41 17.10 -6.25
C ASP A 195 14.19 17.37 -4.95
N LEU A 196 15.38 16.78 -4.85
CA LEU A 196 16.27 16.92 -3.69
C LEU A 196 16.79 18.35 -3.50
N ASP A 197 17.03 19.10 -4.57
CA ASP A 197 17.49 20.49 -4.49
C ASP A 197 16.39 21.39 -3.93
N TYR A 198 15.14 21.14 -4.32
CA TYR A 198 14.00 21.84 -3.75
C TYR A 198 13.79 21.47 -2.29
N LEU A 199 13.87 20.19 -1.92
CA LEU A 199 13.83 19.78 -0.52
C LEU A 199 14.93 20.48 0.29
N LYS A 200 16.16 20.55 -0.22
CA LYS A 200 17.26 21.30 0.42
C LYS A 200 16.89 22.76 0.64
N SER A 201 16.30 23.42 -0.36
CA SER A 201 15.87 24.82 -0.23
C SER A 201 14.82 25.01 0.89
N LEU A 202 13.88 24.07 1.03
CA LEU A 202 12.89 24.06 2.09
C LEU A 202 13.54 23.83 3.47
N LEU A 203 14.50 22.92 3.57
CA LEU A 203 15.20 22.62 4.82
C LEU A 203 16.05 23.79 5.35
N THR A 204 16.49 24.68 4.45
CA THR A 204 17.24 25.90 4.77
C THR A 204 16.39 27.16 4.90
N ASP A 205 15.07 27.04 4.74
CA ASP A 205 14.17 28.19 4.81
C ASP A 205 14.01 28.67 6.26
N GLU A 206 14.26 29.96 6.49
CA GLU A 206 14.18 30.61 7.81
C GLU A 206 12.79 30.45 8.46
N ARG A 207 11.72 30.29 7.65
CA ARG A 207 10.35 30.05 8.14
C ARG A 207 10.22 28.77 8.97
N TYR A 208 11.13 27.82 8.78
CA TYR A 208 11.10 26.52 9.44
C TYR A 208 12.21 26.34 10.49
N GLU A 209 13.02 27.37 10.72
CA GLU A 209 14.08 27.35 11.72
C GLU A 209 13.51 27.22 13.15
N GLY A 210 14.19 26.45 14.01
CA GLY A 210 13.77 26.23 15.40
C GLY A 210 12.53 25.36 15.60
N ARG A 211 11.87 24.92 14.53
CA ARG A 211 10.72 24.00 14.57
C ARG A 211 11.20 22.54 14.47
N LEU A 212 10.43 21.61 15.03
CA LEU A 212 10.62 20.18 14.77
C LEU A 212 10.35 19.93 13.28
N ARG A 213 11.36 19.47 12.53
CA ARG A 213 11.27 19.20 11.09
C ARG A 213 11.27 17.71 10.85
N ILE A 214 10.34 17.22 10.04
CA ILE A 214 10.16 15.80 9.74
C ILE A 214 10.07 15.66 8.22
N GLY A 215 10.84 14.76 7.64
CA GLY A 215 10.59 14.24 6.31
C GLY A 215 9.76 12.97 6.41
N SER A 216 8.60 12.92 5.75
CA SER A 216 7.76 11.71 5.70
C SER A 216 7.50 11.34 4.24
N PHE A 217 8.26 10.38 3.72
CA PHE A 217 8.27 10.04 2.28
C PHE A 217 7.85 8.60 2.02
N SER A 218 7.06 8.36 0.97
CA SER A 218 6.83 7.00 0.48
C SER A 218 8.13 6.42 -0.06
N ALA A 219 8.53 5.22 0.37
CA ALA A 219 9.73 4.55 -0.15
C ALA A 219 9.57 4.08 -1.60
N ALA A 220 8.32 3.84 -2.03
CA ALA A 220 7.97 3.76 -3.44
C ALA A 220 6.54 4.26 -3.70
N SER A 221 6.28 4.77 -4.90
CA SER A 221 4.95 5.17 -5.33
C SER A 221 4.03 3.95 -5.50
N ASN A 222 2.87 3.96 -4.86
CA ASN A 222 1.82 2.95 -5.08
C ASN A 222 1.07 3.12 -6.42
N VAL A 223 1.43 4.14 -7.20
CA VAL A 223 0.87 4.45 -8.52
C VAL A 223 1.84 3.97 -9.61
N THR A 224 3.03 4.54 -9.65
CA THR A 224 4.01 4.33 -10.74
C THR A 224 5.07 3.26 -10.43
N GLY A 225 5.13 2.83 -9.17
CA GLY A 225 6.17 1.93 -8.66
C GLY A 225 7.52 2.62 -8.42
N PHE A 226 7.69 3.90 -8.76
CA PHE A 226 8.95 4.62 -8.60
C PHE A 226 9.53 4.49 -7.21
N ARG A 227 10.81 4.12 -7.14
CA ARG A 227 11.56 4.01 -5.88
C ARG A 227 12.12 5.37 -5.51
N SER A 228 11.89 5.77 -4.27
CA SER A 228 12.49 6.97 -3.69
C SER A 228 13.97 6.73 -3.36
N PRO A 229 14.82 7.75 -3.48
CA PRO A 229 16.22 7.70 -3.07
C PRO A 229 16.31 7.79 -1.53
N VAL A 230 15.93 6.71 -0.83
CA VAL A 230 15.77 6.68 0.64
C VAL A 230 17.05 7.13 1.36
N ARG A 231 18.22 6.63 0.92
CA ARG A 231 19.50 6.98 1.54
C ARG A 231 19.77 8.48 1.42
N GLU A 232 19.66 9.00 0.20
CA GLU A 232 19.93 10.40 -0.11
C GLU A 232 18.97 11.34 0.63
N LEU A 233 17.70 10.94 0.77
CA LEU A 233 16.72 11.66 1.58
C LEU A 233 17.10 11.66 3.06
N SER A 234 17.43 10.52 3.65
CA SER A 234 17.86 10.43 5.06
C SER A 234 19.05 11.34 5.34
N VAL A 235 20.10 11.26 4.50
CA VAL A 235 21.31 12.06 4.65
C VAL A 235 21.00 13.56 4.57
N LEU A 236 20.17 13.96 3.60
CA LEU A 236 19.80 15.35 3.41
C LEU A 236 18.99 15.87 4.62
N LEU A 237 18.03 15.09 5.10
CA LEU A 237 17.21 15.46 6.27
C LEU A 237 18.07 15.60 7.52
N HIS A 238 18.90 14.60 7.83
CA HIS A 238 19.75 14.61 9.02
C HIS A 238 20.80 15.71 9.00
N ARG A 239 21.37 16.04 7.84
CA ARG A 239 22.29 17.19 7.69
C ARG A 239 21.65 18.51 8.11
N HIS A 240 20.32 18.62 8.02
CA HIS A 240 19.57 19.79 8.43
C HIS A 240 18.81 19.60 9.76
N GLY A 241 19.08 18.52 10.50
CA GLY A 241 18.45 18.24 11.80
C GLY A 241 16.95 17.90 11.70
N ALA A 242 16.51 17.39 10.55
CA ALA A 242 15.15 16.91 10.34
C ALA A 242 15.10 15.38 10.48
N LEU A 243 13.97 14.85 10.92
CA LEU A 243 13.74 13.40 11.06
C LEU A 243 13.53 12.74 9.70
N ALA A 244 14.01 11.51 9.52
CA ALA A 244 13.82 10.71 8.32
C ALA A 244 12.79 9.58 8.53
N CYS A 245 11.55 9.80 8.10
CA CYS A 245 10.45 8.83 8.21
C CYS A 245 10.01 8.33 6.82
N PHE A 246 9.73 7.02 6.70
CA PHE A 246 9.36 6.44 5.41
C PHE A 246 8.13 5.51 5.47
N ASP A 247 7.17 5.75 4.56
CA ASP A 247 6.08 4.82 4.28
C ASP A 247 6.54 3.74 3.30
N TYR A 248 6.70 2.52 3.81
CA TYR A 248 7.11 1.36 3.04
C TYR A 248 5.92 0.51 2.57
N ALA A 249 4.67 0.95 2.73
CA ALA A 249 3.49 0.15 2.40
C ALA A 249 3.51 -0.40 0.96
N ALA A 250 3.99 0.36 -0.02
CA ALA A 250 4.02 -0.08 -1.42
C ALA A 250 5.21 -0.99 -1.78
N SER A 251 6.32 -0.96 -1.02
CA SER A 251 7.58 -1.59 -1.41
C SER A 251 8.09 -2.64 -0.42
N ALA A 252 7.67 -2.60 0.85
CA ALA A 252 8.11 -3.53 1.90
C ALA A 252 8.04 -5.01 1.52
N PRO A 253 7.02 -5.49 0.76
CA PRO A 253 6.97 -6.89 0.32
C PRO A 253 8.11 -7.31 -0.61
N TYR A 254 8.76 -6.34 -1.26
CA TYR A 254 9.65 -6.59 -2.39
C TYR A 254 11.09 -6.18 -2.11
N VAL A 255 11.28 -5.03 -1.45
CA VAL A 255 12.59 -4.44 -1.23
C VAL A 255 13.19 -4.83 0.12
N ARG A 256 14.51 -4.76 0.19
CA ARG A 256 15.23 -4.74 1.46
C ARG A 256 14.95 -3.41 2.16
N ILE A 257 14.66 -3.48 3.46
CA ILE A 257 14.53 -2.31 4.33
C ILE A 257 15.76 -2.32 5.22
N ASP A 258 16.53 -1.24 5.20
CA ASP A 258 17.72 -1.11 6.04
C ASP A 258 17.61 0.22 6.80
N MET A 259 17.22 0.16 8.08
CA MET A 259 17.07 1.36 8.91
C MET A 259 18.41 1.91 9.41
N ASN A 260 19.45 1.08 9.46
CA ASN A 260 20.78 1.48 9.90
C ASN A 260 21.82 1.06 8.84
N PRO A 261 21.75 1.62 7.62
CA PRO A 261 22.74 1.33 6.60
C PRO A 261 24.08 1.95 6.99
N GLU A 262 25.17 1.31 6.59
CA GLU A 262 26.52 1.81 6.86
C GLU A 262 26.74 3.18 6.18
N PRO A 263 27.29 4.18 6.91
CA PRO A 263 27.74 5.44 6.31
C PRO A 263 28.85 5.21 5.27
N GLU A 264 28.82 5.97 4.17
CA GLU A 264 29.89 6.00 3.16
C GLU A 264 30.97 7.02 3.53
N SER A 265 30.66 7.95 4.44
CA SER A 265 31.61 8.91 5.02
C SER A 265 31.29 9.19 6.50
N VAL A 266 32.25 9.75 7.24
CA VAL A 266 32.12 10.00 8.69
C VAL A 266 31.06 11.06 9.01
N ASP A 267 30.80 11.98 8.07
CA ASP A 267 29.87 13.09 8.23
C ASP A 267 28.46 12.79 7.68
N GLU A 268 28.21 11.53 7.30
CA GLU A 268 26.94 11.07 6.75
C GLU A 268 26.16 10.28 7.81
N ASP A 269 24.87 10.59 7.96
CA ASP A 269 23.91 9.77 8.71
C ASP A 269 22.80 9.30 7.76
N PRO A 270 22.92 8.08 7.18
CA PRO A 270 21.91 7.53 6.29
C PRO A 270 20.81 6.75 7.03
N SER A 271 20.77 6.79 8.37
CA SER A 271 19.79 6.05 9.15
C SER A 271 18.35 6.50 8.87
N ILE A 272 17.39 5.66 9.27
CA ILE A 272 15.96 5.93 9.18
C ILE A 272 15.41 5.99 10.60
N ASP A 273 14.76 7.10 10.93
CA ASP A 273 14.21 7.34 12.26
C ASP A 273 12.92 6.58 12.51
N ALA A 274 12.08 6.42 11.48
CA ALA A 274 10.84 5.65 11.56
C ALA A 274 10.44 5.05 10.21
N ILE A 275 9.90 3.83 10.23
CA ILE A 275 9.25 3.21 9.08
C ILE A 275 7.82 2.80 9.40
N PHE A 276 6.95 2.93 8.40
CA PHE A 276 5.55 2.50 8.46
C PHE A 276 5.33 1.36 7.47
N VAL A 277 4.86 0.22 7.95
CA VAL A 277 4.71 -0.97 7.12
C VAL A 277 3.28 -1.48 7.14
N SER A 278 2.83 -2.00 6.00
CA SER A 278 1.56 -2.69 5.83
C SER A 278 1.77 -4.19 5.58
N PRO A 279 1.91 -5.02 6.61
CA PRO A 279 2.22 -6.43 6.42
C PRO A 279 1.13 -7.21 5.66
N HIS A 280 -0.13 -6.73 5.64
CA HIS A 280 -1.19 -7.32 4.79
C HIS A 280 -0.88 -7.27 3.29
N LYS A 281 0.07 -6.44 2.84
CA LYS A 281 0.53 -6.36 1.44
C LYS A 281 1.60 -7.39 1.09
N PHE A 282 2.14 -8.09 2.09
CA PHE A 282 3.09 -9.17 1.86
C PHE A 282 2.37 -10.46 1.48
N LEU A 283 3.06 -11.32 0.75
CA LEU A 283 2.63 -12.70 0.57
C LEU A 283 2.60 -13.42 1.93
N GLY A 284 1.47 -14.05 2.27
CA GLY A 284 1.19 -14.63 3.59
C GLY A 284 0.71 -13.62 4.65
N GLY A 285 0.67 -12.33 4.31
CA GLY A 285 0.40 -11.25 5.26
C GLY A 285 -1.06 -10.88 5.56
N PRO A 286 -2.08 -11.14 4.73
CA PRO A 286 -3.45 -10.68 5.03
C PRO A 286 -3.96 -11.09 6.41
N GLY A 287 -4.50 -10.15 7.19
CA GLY A 287 -4.94 -10.37 8.59
C GLY A 287 -3.89 -10.03 9.66
N SER A 288 -2.75 -9.47 9.27
CA SER A 288 -1.71 -8.94 10.16
C SER A 288 -2.00 -7.53 10.67
N ALA A 289 -1.31 -7.13 11.75
CA ALA A 289 -1.34 -5.79 12.31
C ALA A 289 -0.51 -4.81 11.46
N GLY A 290 -0.75 -3.51 11.60
CA GLY A 290 0.22 -2.49 11.14
C GLY A 290 1.50 -2.55 11.95
N VAL A 291 2.62 -2.13 11.37
CA VAL A 291 3.94 -2.16 12.03
C VAL A 291 4.59 -0.78 11.93
N LEU A 292 4.90 -0.21 13.10
CA LEU A 292 5.77 0.94 13.28
C LEU A 292 7.11 0.44 13.86
N VAL A 293 8.22 0.76 13.20
CA VAL A 293 9.55 0.60 13.80
C VAL A 293 10.23 1.96 13.81
N PHE A 294 10.77 2.38 14.95
CA PHE A 294 11.33 3.71 15.12
C PHE A 294 12.52 3.71 16.08
N ASN A 295 13.32 4.78 16.05
CA ASN A 295 14.45 4.95 16.94
C ASN A 295 14.00 5.51 18.31
N GLN A 296 14.39 4.85 19.40
CA GLN A 296 13.97 5.22 20.75
C GLN A 296 14.33 6.65 21.18
N ARG A 297 15.31 7.30 20.54
CA ARG A 297 15.78 8.65 20.91
C ARG A 297 14.68 9.72 20.83
N PHE A 298 13.59 9.44 20.12
CA PHE A 298 12.44 10.35 19.96
C PHE A 298 11.28 10.02 20.91
N TYR A 299 11.40 8.96 21.70
CA TYR A 299 10.37 8.59 22.67
C TYR A 299 10.58 9.32 24.00
N ARG A 300 9.54 9.99 24.49
CA ARG A 300 9.56 10.71 25.77
C ARG A 300 9.11 9.81 26.92
N THR A 301 10.08 9.16 27.56
CA THR A 301 9.81 8.28 28.71
C THR A 301 9.30 9.01 29.96
N ASP A 302 9.43 10.34 30.01
CA ASP A 302 8.94 11.22 31.07
C ASP A 302 7.42 11.49 31.00
N LEU A 303 6.78 11.11 29.88
CA LEU A 303 5.33 11.16 29.70
C LEU A 303 4.70 9.77 29.90
N GLY A 304 3.37 9.74 30.00
CA GLY A 304 2.60 8.49 29.85
C GLY A 304 2.70 7.93 28.42
N PRO A 305 2.43 6.63 28.22
CA PRO A 305 2.35 6.06 26.89
C PRO A 305 1.17 6.67 26.11
N THR A 306 1.16 6.45 24.80
CA THR A 306 0.10 6.93 23.91
C THR A 306 -1.30 6.50 24.35
N VAL A 307 -1.42 5.26 24.83
CA VAL A 307 -2.64 4.72 25.43
C VAL A 307 -2.29 4.07 26.76
N GLY A 308 -2.76 4.65 27.87
CA GLY A 308 -2.66 4.04 29.20
C GLY A 308 -3.80 3.05 29.44
N GLY A 309 -3.48 1.85 29.92
CA GLY A 309 -4.46 0.81 30.23
C GLY A 309 -3.86 -0.42 30.90
N GLY A 310 -4.66 -1.48 31.06
CA GLY A 310 -4.13 -2.77 31.51
C GLY A 310 -2.99 -3.25 30.61
N GLY A 311 -1.95 -3.86 31.18
CA GLY A 311 -0.75 -4.27 30.45
C GLY A 311 0.33 -3.19 30.30
N THR A 312 0.01 -1.90 30.51
CA THR A 312 0.99 -0.80 30.38
C THR A 312 1.61 -0.34 31.71
N VAL A 313 1.12 -0.87 32.82
CA VAL A 313 1.38 -0.40 34.19
C VAL A 313 2.07 -1.47 35.03
N ASP A 314 3.08 -1.08 35.81
CA ASP A 314 3.71 -1.91 36.84
C ASP A 314 2.92 -1.85 38.16
N TYR A 315 2.30 -0.71 38.46
CA TYR A 315 1.53 -0.49 39.67
C TYR A 315 0.35 0.46 39.43
N VAL A 316 -0.80 0.17 40.06
CA VAL A 316 -1.98 1.04 40.05
C VAL A 316 -2.62 1.05 41.44
N SER A 317 -2.87 2.25 41.96
CA SER A 317 -3.66 2.49 43.17
C SER A 317 -4.89 3.36 42.85
N ARG A 318 -5.64 3.76 43.87
CA ARG A 318 -6.77 4.70 43.71
C ARG A 318 -6.34 6.10 43.26
N HIS A 319 -5.09 6.47 43.47
CA HIS A 319 -4.62 7.85 43.31
C HIS A 319 -3.44 7.97 42.34
N GLU A 320 -2.67 6.90 42.15
CA GLU A 320 -1.39 6.90 41.44
C GLU A 320 -1.23 5.63 40.61
N HIS A 321 -0.39 5.70 39.59
CA HIS A 321 0.03 4.56 38.78
C HIS A 321 1.43 4.78 38.25
N ASP A 322 2.15 3.67 38.04
CA ASP A 322 3.49 3.64 37.46
C ASP A 322 3.43 2.85 36.16
N PHE A 323 3.94 3.44 35.07
CA PHE A 323 4.02 2.77 33.77
C PHE A 323 5.27 1.91 33.66
N VAL A 324 5.16 0.82 32.89
CA VAL A 324 6.30 -0.04 32.56
C VAL A 324 7.42 0.77 31.91
N HIS A 325 8.67 0.48 32.27
CA HIS A 325 9.84 1.20 31.75
C HIS A 325 10.17 0.86 30.30
N ASP A 326 9.97 -0.41 29.89
CA ASP A 326 10.20 -0.83 28.52
C ASP A 326 9.22 -0.14 27.55
N ILE A 327 9.76 0.43 26.47
CA ILE A 327 9.00 1.24 25.50
C ILE A 327 8.00 0.37 24.73
N GLU A 328 8.38 -0.85 24.36
CA GLU A 328 7.53 -1.72 23.54
C GLU A 328 6.37 -2.24 24.39
N GLU A 329 6.64 -2.67 25.62
CA GLU A 329 5.61 -3.16 26.54
C GLU A 329 4.62 -2.06 26.95
N ARG A 330 5.09 -0.86 27.28
CA ARG A 330 4.20 0.23 27.73
C ARG A 330 3.29 0.78 26.63
N GLU A 331 3.61 0.53 25.36
CA GLU A 331 2.79 0.94 24.21
C GLU A 331 1.82 -0.17 23.75
N LYS A 332 1.78 -1.33 24.45
CA LYS A 332 0.87 -2.45 24.20
C LYS A 332 -0.28 -2.48 25.21
N ALA A 333 -1.17 -1.49 25.13
CA ALA A 333 -2.34 -1.45 26.01
C ALA A 333 -3.36 -2.56 25.70
N GLY A 334 -3.79 -3.27 26.74
CA GLY A 334 -4.76 -4.37 26.66
C GLY A 334 -4.14 -5.67 26.13
N THR A 335 -4.98 -6.59 25.67
CA THR A 335 -4.51 -7.80 24.99
C THR A 335 -4.02 -7.44 23.59
N PRO A 336 -2.73 -7.67 23.26
CA PRO A 336 -2.21 -7.41 21.93
C PRO A 336 -2.82 -8.39 20.92
N GLY A 337 -2.84 -7.98 19.64
CA GLY A 337 -3.22 -8.85 18.53
C GLY A 337 -2.15 -9.91 18.25
N SER A 338 -1.89 -10.83 19.18
CA SER A 338 -0.76 -11.76 19.14
C SER A 338 -0.68 -12.56 17.83
N LEU A 339 -1.80 -13.12 17.36
CA LEU A 339 -1.87 -13.81 16.06
C LEU A 339 -1.61 -12.86 14.88
N GLN A 340 -2.00 -11.60 14.98
CA GLN A 340 -1.76 -10.59 13.95
C GLN A 340 -0.28 -10.20 13.88
N VAL A 341 0.40 -10.10 15.02
CA VAL A 341 1.85 -9.84 15.12
C VAL A 341 2.65 -11.03 14.61
N LEU A 342 2.27 -12.24 15.01
CA LEU A 342 2.87 -13.47 14.50
C LEU A 342 2.74 -13.57 12.98
N LYS A 343 1.56 -13.27 12.44
CA LYS A 343 1.35 -13.26 10.99
C LYS A 343 2.17 -12.17 10.28
N ALA A 344 2.37 -11.02 10.91
CA ALA A 344 3.29 -10.00 10.41
C ALA A 344 4.73 -10.54 10.37
N ALA A 345 5.23 -11.12 11.45
CA ALA A 345 6.59 -11.67 11.46
C ALA A 345 6.79 -12.79 10.42
N LEU A 346 5.83 -13.71 10.29
CA LEU A 346 5.90 -14.79 9.31
C LEU A 346 5.99 -14.26 7.87
N CYS A 347 5.26 -13.21 7.49
CA CYS A 347 5.34 -12.68 6.13
C CYS A 347 6.67 -11.96 5.85
N PHE A 348 7.28 -11.33 6.86
CA PHE A 348 8.66 -10.82 6.77
C PHE A 348 9.67 -11.96 6.57
N LEU A 349 9.56 -13.04 7.36
CA LEU A 349 10.42 -14.22 7.22
C LEU A 349 10.25 -14.91 5.87
N VAL A 350 9.03 -14.99 5.33
CA VAL A 350 8.76 -15.48 3.97
C VAL A 350 9.49 -14.63 2.92
N LYS A 351 9.46 -13.30 3.04
CA LYS A 351 10.20 -12.41 2.15
C LYS A 351 11.71 -12.66 2.25
N GLU A 352 12.26 -12.76 3.45
CA GLU A 352 13.70 -13.02 3.63
C GLU A 352 14.13 -14.38 3.09
N ALA A 353 13.32 -15.41 3.30
CA ALA A 353 13.52 -16.77 2.78
C ALA A 353 13.41 -16.85 1.25
N ALA A 354 12.50 -16.06 0.65
CA ALA A 354 12.41 -15.89 -0.80
C ALA A 354 13.63 -15.13 -1.35
N GLY A 355 14.12 -14.16 -0.60
CA GLY A 355 15.34 -13.38 -0.86
C GLY A 355 15.04 -12.10 -1.63
N PRO A 356 15.10 -10.90 -1.00
CA PRO A 356 14.77 -9.62 -1.65
C PRO A 356 15.52 -9.34 -2.95
N VAL A 357 16.79 -9.76 -3.06
CA VAL A 357 17.59 -9.62 -4.30
C VAL A 357 17.03 -10.49 -5.44
N ARG A 358 16.53 -11.70 -5.13
CA ARG A 358 15.87 -12.56 -6.13
C ARG A 358 14.54 -11.97 -6.55
N ILE A 359 13.80 -11.40 -5.58
CA ILE A 359 12.52 -10.72 -5.81
C ILE A 359 12.72 -9.55 -6.76
N GLU A 360 13.63 -8.63 -6.44
CA GLU A 360 13.96 -7.46 -7.25
C GLU A 360 14.36 -7.84 -8.68
N LYS A 361 15.23 -8.84 -8.83
CA LYS A 361 15.63 -9.34 -10.16
C LYS A 361 14.43 -9.86 -10.95
N ARG A 362 13.57 -10.67 -10.33
CA ARG A 362 12.40 -11.27 -10.98
C ARG A 362 11.38 -10.22 -11.38
N GLU A 363 11.09 -9.28 -10.49
CA GLU A 363 10.19 -8.15 -10.78
C GLU A 363 10.71 -7.30 -11.94
N HIS A 364 12.01 -7.01 -11.97
CA HIS A 364 12.63 -6.30 -13.08
C HIS A 364 12.49 -7.06 -14.41
N GLU A 365 12.72 -8.37 -14.43
CA GLU A 365 12.53 -9.21 -15.62
C GLU A 365 11.08 -9.15 -16.15
N LEU A 366 10.09 -9.26 -15.26
CA LEU A 366 8.67 -9.24 -15.63
C LEU A 366 8.23 -7.87 -16.15
N VAL A 367 8.60 -6.79 -15.48
CA VAL A 367 8.26 -5.43 -15.91
C VAL A 367 8.96 -5.09 -17.23
N SER A 368 10.23 -5.46 -17.38
CA SER A 368 10.97 -5.26 -18.64
C SER A 368 10.28 -5.96 -19.80
N ARG A 369 9.78 -7.18 -19.58
CA ARG A 369 9.01 -7.93 -20.57
C ARG A 369 7.71 -7.22 -20.94
N ALA A 370 6.96 -6.76 -19.96
CA ALA A 370 5.71 -6.03 -20.16
C ALA A 370 5.94 -4.75 -20.97
N PHE A 371 6.92 -3.92 -20.59
CA PHE A 371 7.25 -2.69 -21.30
C PHE A 371 7.80 -2.93 -22.69
N ALA A 372 8.61 -3.96 -22.91
CA ALA A 372 9.09 -4.34 -24.24
C ALA A 372 7.94 -4.78 -25.18
N ARG A 373 6.83 -5.30 -24.63
CA ARG A 373 5.63 -5.60 -25.41
C ARG A 373 4.77 -4.36 -25.63
N TRP A 374 4.42 -3.67 -24.54
CA TRP A 374 3.46 -2.56 -24.57
C TRP A 374 3.98 -1.32 -25.29
N SER A 375 5.30 -1.08 -25.31
CA SER A 375 5.91 0.00 -26.10
C SER A 375 5.71 -0.14 -27.62
N LYS A 376 5.23 -1.29 -28.11
CA LYS A 376 4.91 -1.53 -29.52
C LYS A 376 3.42 -1.27 -29.83
N ASN A 377 2.66 -0.80 -28.84
CA ASN A 377 1.24 -0.54 -28.97
C ASN A 377 0.94 0.90 -28.52
N ASP A 378 0.71 1.79 -29.50
CA ASP A 378 0.46 3.22 -29.28
C ASP A 378 -0.82 3.51 -28.49
N ASN A 379 -1.70 2.50 -28.34
CA ASN A 379 -2.91 2.58 -27.54
C ASN A 379 -2.66 2.32 -26.05
N ILE A 380 -1.46 1.91 -25.64
CA ILE A 380 -1.11 1.71 -24.23
C ILE A 380 -0.28 2.90 -23.74
N GLU A 381 -0.81 3.62 -22.76
CA GLU A 381 -0.12 4.71 -22.11
C GLU A 381 0.22 4.34 -20.67
N VAL A 382 1.49 4.01 -20.43
CA VAL A 382 2.01 3.77 -19.08
C VAL A 382 2.21 5.11 -18.39
N LEU A 383 1.72 5.25 -17.16
CA LEU A 383 1.87 6.47 -16.37
C LEU A 383 3.26 6.54 -15.73
N GLY A 384 3.90 7.71 -15.88
CA GLY A 384 5.29 7.94 -15.48
C GLY A 384 6.28 7.54 -16.57
N ASP A 385 7.57 7.51 -16.22
CA ASP A 385 8.64 6.91 -17.05
C ASP A 385 8.28 5.43 -17.34
N SER A 386 8.89 4.81 -18.34
CA SER A 386 8.84 3.38 -18.65
C SER A 386 10.17 2.65 -18.42
N ASP A 387 11.10 3.22 -17.63
CA ASP A 387 12.29 2.52 -17.18
C ASP A 387 11.95 1.47 -16.08
N PRO A 388 12.19 0.16 -16.32
CA PRO A 388 11.94 -0.90 -15.35
C PRO A 388 12.96 -0.94 -14.19
N SER A 389 14.11 -0.28 -14.30
CA SER A 389 15.14 -0.25 -13.24
C SER A 389 14.80 0.72 -12.10
N ARG A 390 13.92 1.70 -12.36
CA ARG A 390 13.57 2.78 -11.43
C ARG A 390 12.37 2.45 -10.54
N ARG A 391 11.78 1.26 -10.65
CA ARG A 391 10.50 0.92 -9.99
C ARG A 391 10.45 -0.48 -9.38
N VAL A 392 9.58 -0.64 -8.39
CA VAL A 392 9.00 -1.96 -8.06
C VAL A 392 7.93 -2.32 -9.11
N ALA A 393 7.51 -3.58 -9.17
CA ALA A 393 6.62 -4.09 -10.23
C ALA A 393 5.15 -3.62 -10.20
N ILE A 394 4.91 -2.35 -9.89
CA ILE A 394 3.61 -1.69 -9.91
C ILE A 394 3.52 -0.87 -11.20
N VAL A 395 2.52 -1.15 -12.03
CA VAL A 395 2.32 -0.43 -13.29
C VAL A 395 0.90 0.11 -13.38
N SER A 396 0.80 1.43 -13.52
CA SER A 396 -0.44 2.13 -13.84
C SER A 396 -0.46 2.52 -15.31
N PHE A 397 -1.58 2.33 -15.98
CA PHE A 397 -1.73 2.60 -17.41
C PHE A 397 -3.15 3.01 -17.78
N ASN A 398 -3.25 3.71 -18.90
CA ASN A 398 -4.49 4.04 -19.60
C ASN A 398 -4.48 3.42 -20.99
N LEU A 399 -5.67 3.04 -21.48
CA LEU A 399 -5.83 2.45 -22.81
C LEU A 399 -6.65 3.38 -23.70
N LYS A 400 -6.17 3.62 -24.92
CA LYS A 400 -6.87 4.42 -25.93
C LYS A 400 -7.82 3.55 -26.75
N CYS A 401 -8.93 4.14 -27.18
CA CYS A 401 -9.85 3.58 -28.17
C CYS A 401 -9.36 3.91 -29.59
N SER A 402 -9.93 3.24 -30.58
CA SER A 402 -9.62 3.45 -32.00
C SER A 402 -9.88 4.88 -32.50
N GLU A 403 -10.82 5.61 -31.86
CA GLU A 403 -11.15 7.00 -32.16
C GLU A 403 -10.24 8.03 -31.45
N GLY A 404 -9.21 7.59 -30.72
CA GLY A 404 -8.24 8.46 -30.04
C GLY A 404 -8.66 8.98 -28.65
N THR A 405 -9.85 8.59 -28.16
CA THR A 405 -10.27 8.78 -26.76
C THR A 405 -9.76 7.64 -25.86
N TYR A 406 -10.11 7.61 -24.57
CA TYR A 406 -9.71 6.53 -23.65
C TYR A 406 -10.83 5.53 -23.36
N LEU A 407 -10.46 4.28 -23.07
CA LEU A 407 -11.34 3.36 -22.35
C LEU A 407 -11.43 3.79 -20.89
N HIS A 408 -12.63 3.78 -20.33
CA HIS A 408 -12.82 4.13 -18.93
C HIS A 408 -12.02 3.16 -18.03
N PRO A 409 -11.21 3.63 -17.05
CA PRO A 409 -10.34 2.74 -16.27
C PRO A 409 -11.09 1.59 -15.58
N LYS A 410 -12.28 1.86 -15.02
CA LYS A 410 -13.12 0.81 -14.42
C LYS A 410 -13.67 -0.17 -15.46
N PHE A 411 -13.91 0.27 -16.70
CA PHE A 411 -14.29 -0.64 -17.79
C PHE A 411 -13.15 -1.59 -18.11
N VAL A 412 -11.91 -1.07 -18.22
CA VAL A 412 -10.72 -1.90 -18.46
C VAL A 412 -10.59 -2.97 -17.38
N THR A 413 -10.76 -2.63 -16.09
CA THR A 413 -10.68 -3.62 -15.01
C THR A 413 -11.82 -4.63 -15.03
N THR A 414 -13.05 -4.19 -15.34
CA THR A 414 -14.20 -5.10 -15.48
C THR A 414 -13.98 -6.05 -16.66
N LEU A 415 -13.49 -5.56 -17.79
CA LEU A 415 -13.24 -6.38 -18.98
C LEU A 415 -12.08 -7.37 -18.75
N LEU A 416 -11.02 -6.96 -18.05
CA LEU A 416 -9.95 -7.86 -17.60
C LEU A 416 -10.48 -8.99 -16.71
N ASN A 417 -11.39 -8.67 -15.79
CA ASN A 417 -12.05 -9.67 -14.95
C ASN A 417 -12.92 -10.62 -15.79
N ASP A 418 -13.81 -10.08 -16.60
CA ASP A 418 -14.84 -10.86 -17.26
C ASP A 418 -14.29 -11.73 -18.41
N LEU A 419 -13.40 -11.17 -19.25
CA LEU A 419 -12.83 -11.94 -20.36
C LEU A 419 -11.69 -12.85 -19.93
N PHE A 420 -10.91 -12.45 -18.93
CA PHE A 420 -9.62 -13.08 -18.65
C PHE A 420 -9.44 -13.56 -17.21
N GLY A 421 -10.37 -13.25 -16.30
CA GLY A 421 -10.24 -13.57 -14.87
C GLY A 421 -9.17 -12.76 -14.15
N ILE A 422 -8.62 -11.71 -14.78
CA ILE A 422 -7.51 -10.91 -14.27
C ILE A 422 -8.03 -9.88 -13.26
N GLN A 423 -7.62 -10.04 -12.00
CA GLN A 423 -7.99 -9.15 -10.90
C GLN A 423 -7.02 -7.96 -10.85
N SER A 424 -7.50 -6.81 -11.31
CA SER A 424 -6.76 -5.54 -11.38
C SER A 424 -7.51 -4.45 -10.62
N ARG A 425 -6.96 -3.23 -10.53
CA ARG A 425 -7.60 -2.11 -9.82
C ARG A 425 -7.67 -0.85 -10.66
N ALA A 426 -8.80 -0.15 -10.56
CA ALA A 426 -9.02 1.14 -11.22
C ALA A 426 -9.18 2.29 -10.22
N GLY A 427 -8.84 3.50 -10.68
CA GLY A 427 -9.09 4.77 -9.98
C GLY A 427 -7.82 5.46 -9.51
N CYS A 428 -7.98 6.55 -8.72
CA CYS A 428 -6.88 7.43 -8.32
C CYS A 428 -5.96 6.86 -7.21
N SER A 429 -6.06 5.56 -6.90
CA SER A 429 -5.21 4.80 -5.97
C SER A 429 -4.81 5.50 -4.66
N CYS A 430 -5.71 6.31 -4.07
CA CYS A 430 -5.44 7.10 -2.86
C CYS A 430 -4.18 8.01 -2.97
N ALA A 431 -3.91 8.53 -4.16
CA ALA A 431 -2.80 9.43 -4.46
C ALA A 431 -3.27 10.58 -5.37
N GLY A 432 -4.37 11.23 -4.97
CA GLY A 432 -5.09 12.24 -5.77
C GLY A 432 -4.20 13.34 -6.34
N PRO A 433 -3.41 14.05 -5.53
CA PRO A 433 -2.52 15.11 -6.02
C PRO A 433 -1.50 14.65 -7.06
N TYR A 434 -0.94 13.44 -6.89
CA TYR A 434 -0.02 12.87 -7.87
C TYR A 434 -0.74 12.44 -9.14
N GLY A 435 -1.92 11.84 -9.00
CA GLY A 435 -2.79 11.51 -10.12
C GLY A 435 -3.15 12.71 -10.98
N HIS A 436 -3.44 13.86 -10.36
CA HIS A 436 -3.71 15.10 -11.10
C HIS A 436 -2.49 15.54 -11.92
N ARG A 437 -1.27 15.45 -11.35
CA ARG A 437 -0.05 15.74 -12.09
C ARG A 437 0.19 14.78 -13.26
N LEU A 438 0.02 13.48 -13.05
CA LEU A 438 0.18 12.47 -14.09
C LEU A 438 -0.82 12.63 -15.25
N LEU A 439 -2.03 13.11 -14.95
CA LEU A 439 -3.11 13.28 -15.93
C LEU A 439 -3.22 14.72 -16.46
N GLY A 440 -2.29 15.62 -16.10
CA GLY A 440 -2.31 17.02 -16.55
C GLY A 440 -3.52 17.83 -16.06
N ILE A 441 -4.08 17.47 -14.90
CA ILE A 441 -5.24 18.13 -14.29
C ILE A 441 -4.75 19.29 -13.43
N ASP A 442 -5.07 20.51 -13.84
CA ASP A 442 -4.82 21.72 -13.06
C ASP A 442 -5.88 21.95 -11.96
N GLU A 443 -5.67 22.96 -11.12
CA GLU A 443 -6.58 23.27 -10.01
C GLU A 443 -7.99 23.62 -10.50
N GLY A 444 -8.11 24.37 -11.60
CA GLY A 444 -9.40 24.73 -12.17
C GLY A 444 -10.20 23.50 -12.60
N THR A 445 -9.57 22.60 -13.35
CA THR A 445 -10.15 21.33 -13.81
C THR A 445 -10.45 20.40 -12.64
N SER A 446 -9.58 20.34 -11.63
CA SER A 446 -9.79 19.61 -10.37
C SER A 446 -11.06 20.05 -9.65
N GLN A 447 -11.29 21.36 -9.52
CA GLN A 447 -12.51 21.89 -8.88
C GLN A 447 -13.78 21.60 -9.68
N ARG A 448 -13.70 21.60 -11.01
CA ARG A 448 -14.80 21.19 -11.88
C ARG A 448 -15.15 19.72 -11.71
N TYR A 449 -14.15 18.82 -11.70
CA TYR A 449 -14.35 17.42 -11.34
C TYR A 449 -14.99 17.28 -9.96
N ARG A 450 -14.50 18.02 -8.96
CA ARG A 450 -15.07 18.00 -7.61
C ARG A 450 -16.54 18.40 -7.60
N SER A 451 -16.92 19.46 -8.33
CA SER A 451 -18.32 19.90 -8.42
C SER A 451 -19.22 18.81 -8.97
N CYS A 452 -18.90 18.28 -10.16
CA CYS A 452 -19.68 17.20 -10.77
C CYS A 452 -19.77 15.95 -9.88
N ILE A 453 -18.68 15.57 -9.20
CA ILE A 453 -18.68 14.41 -8.29
C ILE A 453 -19.64 14.65 -7.10
N LEU A 454 -19.63 15.85 -6.52
CA LEU A 454 -20.54 16.22 -5.42
C LEU A 454 -22.00 16.28 -5.87
N ASP A 455 -22.24 16.62 -7.14
CA ASP A 455 -23.57 16.61 -7.76
C ASP A 455 -24.05 15.20 -8.18
N GLY A 456 -23.33 14.15 -7.76
CA GLY A 456 -23.72 12.76 -7.97
C GLY A 456 -23.24 12.16 -9.30
N THR A 457 -22.25 12.77 -9.95
CA THR A 457 -21.72 12.37 -11.26
C THR A 457 -20.33 11.72 -11.11
N ALA A 458 -20.16 10.80 -10.16
CA ALA A 458 -18.83 10.26 -9.82
C ALA A 458 -18.18 9.46 -10.96
N GLY A 459 -18.94 9.05 -11.98
CA GLY A 459 -18.44 8.36 -13.17
C GLY A 459 -17.49 9.16 -14.04
N ILE A 460 -17.42 10.50 -13.93
CA ILE A 460 -16.38 11.27 -14.62
C ILE A 460 -15.04 11.28 -13.89
N LYS A 461 -14.94 10.63 -12.72
CA LYS A 461 -13.73 10.71 -11.90
C LYS A 461 -12.52 10.17 -12.68
N PRO A 462 -11.47 10.98 -12.86
CA PRO A 462 -10.28 10.56 -13.58
C PRO A 462 -9.51 9.48 -12.81
N GLY A 463 -8.75 8.68 -13.53
CA GLY A 463 -7.96 7.60 -12.95
C GLY A 463 -7.25 6.77 -14.00
N TRP A 464 -6.80 5.59 -13.59
CA TRP A 464 -6.06 4.64 -14.41
C TRP A 464 -6.37 3.20 -14.00
N CYS A 465 -6.01 2.25 -14.84
CA CYS A 465 -5.92 0.85 -14.47
C CYS A 465 -4.53 0.57 -13.86
N ARG A 466 -4.44 -0.32 -12.88
CA ARG A 466 -3.19 -0.72 -12.24
C ARG A 466 -3.11 -2.22 -12.11
N VAL A 467 -1.93 -2.76 -12.46
CA VAL A 467 -1.54 -4.14 -12.25
C VAL A 467 -0.18 -4.21 -11.56
N GLY A 468 0.05 -5.30 -10.83
CA GLY A 468 1.33 -5.64 -10.23
C GLY A 468 1.88 -6.96 -10.77
N PHE A 469 3.11 -6.96 -11.29
CA PHE A 469 3.80 -8.18 -11.72
C PHE A 469 4.57 -8.80 -10.54
N HIS A 470 3.87 -9.60 -9.75
CA HIS A 470 4.42 -10.15 -8.51
C HIS A 470 5.49 -11.22 -8.77
N TYR A 471 6.53 -11.28 -7.94
CA TYR A 471 7.66 -12.20 -8.10
C TYR A 471 7.32 -13.70 -8.09
N VAL A 472 6.12 -14.09 -7.65
CA VAL A 472 5.63 -15.48 -7.69
C VAL A 472 4.91 -15.83 -8.99
N MET A 473 4.61 -14.84 -9.84
CA MET A 473 4.08 -15.08 -11.18
C MET A 473 5.16 -15.76 -12.00
N ASP A 474 4.83 -16.92 -12.58
CA ASP A 474 5.68 -17.55 -13.56
C ASP A 474 5.49 -16.90 -14.93
N ASP A 475 6.32 -17.30 -15.90
CA ASP A 475 6.33 -16.69 -17.23
C ASP A 475 4.99 -16.89 -17.96
N ILE A 476 4.34 -18.04 -17.75
CA ILE A 476 3.05 -18.37 -18.37
C ILE A 476 1.97 -17.39 -17.91
N GLU A 477 1.87 -17.14 -16.61
CA GLU A 477 0.90 -16.22 -16.02
C GLU A 477 1.22 -14.76 -16.38
N ALA A 478 2.49 -14.36 -16.34
CA ALA A 478 2.90 -13.01 -16.70
C ALA A 478 2.65 -12.70 -18.19
N ASP A 479 2.97 -13.62 -19.10
CA ASP A 479 2.73 -13.45 -20.54
C ASP A 479 1.24 -13.37 -20.84
N TYR A 480 0.40 -14.17 -20.15
CA TYR A 480 -1.05 -14.07 -20.27
C TYR A 480 -1.59 -12.69 -19.88
N VAL A 481 -1.12 -12.11 -18.77
CA VAL A 481 -1.51 -10.76 -18.35
C VAL A 481 -1.06 -9.70 -19.35
N ILE A 482 0.18 -9.81 -19.85
CA ILE A 482 0.74 -8.90 -20.85
C ILE A 482 -0.08 -8.93 -22.15
N ASP A 483 -0.40 -10.14 -22.62
CA ASP A 483 -1.16 -10.36 -23.86
C ASP A 483 -2.63 -9.94 -23.72
N ALA A 484 -3.26 -10.16 -22.56
CA ALA A 484 -4.64 -9.72 -22.31
C ALA A 484 -4.77 -8.19 -22.30
N ILE A 485 -3.81 -7.47 -21.70
CA ILE A 485 -3.78 -6.00 -21.72
C ILE A 485 -3.53 -5.49 -23.15
N ASP A 486 -2.59 -6.10 -23.88
CA ASP A 486 -2.35 -5.74 -25.30
C ASP A 486 -3.59 -6.00 -26.17
N PHE A 487 -4.32 -7.09 -25.91
CA PHE A 487 -5.60 -7.37 -26.57
C PHE A 487 -6.65 -6.29 -26.29
N ILE A 488 -6.88 -5.93 -25.03
CA ILE A 488 -7.87 -4.89 -24.69
C ILE A 488 -7.47 -3.54 -25.29
N ALA A 489 -6.18 -3.21 -25.35
CA ALA A 489 -5.71 -2.00 -25.98
C ALA A 489 -5.98 -1.94 -27.50
N ARG A 490 -6.12 -3.10 -28.15
CA ARG A 490 -6.41 -3.20 -29.59
C ARG A 490 -7.90 -3.30 -29.89
N GLU A 491 -8.62 -4.09 -29.09
CA GLU A 491 -9.97 -4.55 -29.43
C GLU A 491 -11.02 -4.20 -28.36
N GLY A 492 -10.62 -3.59 -27.23
CA GLY A 492 -11.48 -3.41 -26.06
C GLY A 492 -12.69 -2.50 -26.30
N ASP A 493 -12.60 -1.55 -27.23
CA ASP A 493 -13.71 -0.66 -27.58
C ASP A 493 -14.88 -1.40 -28.27
N ARG A 494 -14.61 -2.51 -28.98
CA ARG A 494 -15.64 -3.40 -29.54
C ARG A 494 -16.56 -3.96 -28.47
N PHE A 495 -16.05 -4.18 -27.25
CA PHE A 495 -16.80 -4.78 -26.15
C PHE A 495 -17.70 -3.79 -25.39
N LEU A 496 -17.53 -2.46 -25.57
CA LEU A 496 -18.32 -1.44 -24.85
C LEU A 496 -19.84 -1.67 -24.97
N ARG A 497 -20.30 -2.15 -26.12
CA ARG A 497 -21.74 -2.41 -26.39
C ARG A 497 -22.35 -3.53 -25.55
N LEU A 498 -21.52 -4.37 -24.93
CA LEU A 498 -21.98 -5.47 -24.06
C LEU A 498 -22.21 -5.01 -22.62
N TYR A 499 -21.88 -3.77 -22.29
CA TYR A 499 -21.88 -3.28 -20.92
C TYR A 499 -22.83 -2.10 -20.72
N ASN A 500 -23.28 -1.96 -19.47
CA ASN A 500 -23.98 -0.78 -18.96
C ASN A 500 -23.02 0.05 -18.11
N PHE A 501 -23.12 1.38 -18.22
CA PHE A 501 -22.35 2.32 -17.40
C PHE A 501 -23.27 3.10 -16.45
N GLU A 502 -22.92 3.09 -15.15
CA GLU A 502 -23.64 3.85 -14.13
C GLU A 502 -22.92 5.15 -13.79
N MET A 503 -23.52 6.29 -14.16
CA MET A 503 -22.92 7.61 -13.96
C MET A 503 -22.66 7.98 -12.48
N LYS A 504 -23.49 7.48 -11.56
CA LYS A 504 -23.40 7.82 -10.13
C LYS A 504 -22.19 7.21 -9.44
N THR A 505 -21.76 6.05 -9.90
CA THR A 505 -20.69 5.26 -9.27
C THR A 505 -19.47 5.10 -10.18
N GLY A 506 -19.65 5.31 -11.48
CA GLY A 506 -18.70 4.94 -12.53
C GLY A 506 -18.59 3.44 -12.75
N ALA A 507 -19.52 2.64 -12.21
CA ALA A 507 -19.51 1.18 -12.35
C ALA A 507 -19.84 0.76 -13.79
N TRP A 508 -19.22 -0.34 -14.20
CA TRP A 508 -19.49 -1.02 -15.46
C TRP A 508 -19.93 -2.44 -15.15
N THR A 509 -21.05 -2.87 -15.75
CA THR A 509 -21.64 -4.20 -15.54
C THR A 509 -22.04 -4.78 -16.88
N HIS A 510 -21.71 -6.03 -17.13
CA HIS A 510 -22.14 -6.71 -18.35
C HIS A 510 -23.67 -6.80 -18.41
N LYS A 511 -24.26 -6.70 -19.60
CA LYS A 511 -25.73 -6.72 -19.76
C LYS A 511 -26.36 -8.03 -19.32
N ASP A 512 -25.63 -9.12 -19.49
CA ASP A 512 -26.01 -10.48 -19.07
C ASP A 512 -25.29 -10.92 -17.78
N ASP A 513 -24.91 -9.98 -16.92
CA ASP A 513 -24.19 -10.34 -15.70
C ASP A 513 -25.01 -11.31 -14.82
N CYS A 514 -24.46 -12.51 -14.68
CA CYS A 514 -25.04 -13.61 -13.93
C CYS A 514 -24.11 -14.07 -12.80
N CYS A 515 -23.12 -13.26 -12.42
CA CYS A 515 -22.13 -13.62 -11.40
C CYS A 515 -22.80 -14.01 -10.07
N GLU A 516 -22.96 -15.31 -9.84
CA GLU A 516 -23.23 -15.86 -8.53
C GLU A 516 -21.90 -15.90 -7.76
N ASN A 517 -21.76 -15.02 -6.78
CA ASN A 517 -20.64 -15.14 -5.85
C ASN A 517 -20.78 -16.49 -5.11
N PRO A 518 -19.69 -17.28 -4.98
CA PRO A 518 -19.70 -18.39 -4.05
C PRO A 518 -20.16 -17.90 -2.69
N ALA A 519 -21.14 -18.59 -2.12
CA ALA A 519 -21.79 -18.15 -0.91
C ALA A 519 -20.78 -18.25 0.26
N PHE A 520 -20.16 -17.10 0.55
CA PHE A 520 -19.26 -16.89 1.68
C PHE A 520 -19.95 -15.94 2.66
N SER A 521 -20.65 -16.50 3.63
CA SER A 521 -21.28 -15.74 4.71
C SER A 521 -20.80 -16.17 6.09
N LEU A 522 -20.96 -15.28 7.08
CA LEU A 522 -20.70 -15.61 8.49
C LEU A 522 -21.52 -16.81 8.98
N ARG A 523 -22.67 -17.07 8.34
CA ARG A 523 -23.51 -18.23 8.66
C ARG A 523 -22.94 -19.51 8.06
N GLU A 524 -22.52 -19.48 6.80
CA GLU A 524 -21.89 -20.64 6.14
C GLU A 524 -20.56 -21.02 6.78
N ALA A 525 -19.84 -20.06 7.38
CA ALA A 525 -18.65 -20.34 8.16
C ALA A 525 -18.90 -21.38 9.29
N MET A 526 -20.12 -21.45 9.84
CA MET A 526 -20.49 -22.43 10.87
C MET A 526 -20.59 -23.87 10.34
N CYS A 527 -20.69 -24.02 9.02
CA CYS A 527 -20.74 -25.30 8.31
C CYS A 527 -19.48 -25.55 7.47
N ALA A 528 -18.49 -24.66 7.53
CA ALA A 528 -17.30 -24.73 6.69
C ALA A 528 -16.49 -26.00 6.99
N THR A 529 -16.03 -26.64 5.92
CA THR A 529 -15.09 -27.76 5.98
C THR A 529 -13.72 -27.32 5.45
N HIS A 530 -12.74 -28.21 5.48
CA HIS A 530 -11.41 -27.91 4.99
C HIS A 530 -11.41 -27.66 3.47
N PHE A 531 -10.90 -26.51 3.05
CA PHE A 531 -10.68 -26.18 1.64
C PHE A 531 -9.37 -26.83 1.16
N GLY A 532 -9.44 -27.59 0.06
CA GLY A 532 -8.27 -28.22 -0.56
C GLY A 532 -7.44 -27.27 -1.43
N SER A 533 -6.31 -27.77 -1.94
CA SER A 533 -5.52 -27.04 -2.94
C SER A 533 -6.22 -27.03 -4.30
N THR A 534 -6.09 -25.91 -5.02
CA THR A 534 -6.63 -25.71 -6.37
C THR A 534 -5.54 -25.60 -7.44
N SER A 535 -4.26 -25.79 -7.07
CA SER A 535 -3.11 -25.61 -7.97
C SER A 535 -3.16 -26.54 -9.19
N LEU A 536 -2.91 -25.97 -10.36
CA LEU A 536 -2.86 -26.70 -11.64
C LEU A 536 -1.42 -26.84 -12.15
N SER A 537 -1.18 -27.84 -13.02
CA SER A 537 0.11 -27.96 -13.68
C SER A 537 0.36 -26.80 -14.67
N PRO A 538 1.63 -26.42 -14.94
CA PRO A 538 1.94 -25.38 -15.92
C PRO A 538 1.31 -25.62 -17.30
N ALA A 539 1.25 -26.87 -17.76
CA ALA A 539 0.66 -27.23 -19.05
C ALA A 539 -0.86 -27.01 -19.09
N GLU A 540 -1.57 -27.33 -18.00
CA GLU A 540 -3.01 -27.09 -17.90
C GLU A 540 -3.32 -25.59 -17.86
N ARG A 541 -2.53 -24.79 -17.13
CA ARG A 541 -2.66 -23.34 -17.09
C ARG A 541 -2.44 -22.72 -18.46
N ALA A 542 -1.34 -23.06 -19.12
CA ALA A 542 -1.02 -22.56 -20.46
C ALA A 542 -2.16 -22.85 -21.45
N LYS A 543 -2.70 -24.09 -21.44
CA LYS A 543 -3.82 -24.47 -22.29
C LYS A 543 -5.09 -23.65 -22.00
N ARG A 544 -5.41 -23.40 -20.73
CA ARG A 544 -6.58 -22.58 -20.35
C ARG A 544 -6.40 -21.12 -20.78
N TYR A 545 -5.25 -20.53 -20.51
CA TYR A 545 -4.92 -19.14 -20.91
C TYR A 545 -4.96 -18.94 -22.42
N GLU A 546 -4.40 -19.87 -23.20
CA GLU A 546 -4.49 -19.87 -24.66
C GLU A 546 -5.96 -19.95 -25.13
N GLY A 547 -6.75 -20.81 -24.48
CA GLY A 547 -8.20 -20.92 -24.73
C GLY A 547 -8.94 -19.60 -24.49
N PHE A 548 -8.69 -18.92 -23.37
CA PHE A 548 -9.33 -17.64 -23.04
C PHE A 548 -8.94 -16.53 -24.04
N LEU A 549 -7.66 -16.44 -24.41
CA LEU A 549 -7.20 -15.50 -25.43
C LEU A 549 -7.78 -15.79 -26.82
N GLY A 550 -7.90 -17.07 -27.20
CA GLY A 550 -8.50 -17.48 -28.46
C GLY A 550 -9.99 -17.16 -28.53
N GLU A 551 -10.72 -17.40 -27.43
CA GLU A 551 -12.12 -17.02 -27.30
C GLU A 551 -12.33 -15.51 -27.42
N ALA A 552 -11.51 -14.71 -26.73
CA ALA A 552 -11.59 -13.26 -26.78
C ALA A 552 -11.38 -12.71 -28.21
N ARG A 553 -10.41 -13.27 -28.97
CA ARG A 553 -10.19 -12.90 -30.38
C ARG A 553 -11.40 -13.22 -31.25
N ARG A 554 -11.96 -14.42 -31.12
CA ARG A 554 -13.17 -14.81 -31.86
C ARG A 554 -14.34 -13.87 -31.54
N LEU A 555 -14.56 -13.54 -30.27
CA LEU A 555 -15.61 -12.61 -29.87
C LEU A 555 -15.40 -11.21 -30.44
N ALA A 556 -14.16 -10.71 -30.46
CA ALA A 556 -13.85 -9.42 -31.10
C ALA A 556 -14.17 -9.42 -32.60
N GLU A 557 -13.84 -10.50 -33.31
CA GLU A 557 -14.19 -10.68 -34.73
C GLU A 557 -15.71 -10.70 -34.95
N GLU A 558 -16.45 -11.42 -34.10
CA GLU A 558 -17.92 -11.51 -34.14
C GLU A 558 -18.61 -10.17 -33.85
N LEU A 559 -18.07 -9.37 -32.92
CA LEU A 559 -18.61 -8.05 -32.58
C LEU A 559 -18.43 -7.02 -33.71
N GLY A 560 -17.45 -7.23 -34.59
CA GLY A 560 -17.12 -6.32 -35.68
C GLY A 560 -16.67 -4.96 -35.16
N GLU A 561 -16.78 -3.93 -35.99
CA GLU A 561 -16.29 -2.58 -35.65
C GLU A 561 -16.99 -1.97 -34.42
N PRO A 562 -16.30 -1.11 -33.65
CA PRO A 562 -16.87 -0.41 -32.51
C PRO A 562 -18.18 0.33 -32.87
N GLY A 563 -19.09 0.40 -31.90
CA GLY A 563 -20.36 1.10 -32.07
C GLY A 563 -20.19 2.62 -31.97
N PRO A 564 -21.21 3.41 -32.34
CA PRO A 564 -21.16 4.85 -32.14
C PRO A 564 -20.97 5.18 -30.65
N MET A 565 -20.15 6.19 -30.37
CA MET A 565 -19.88 6.64 -29.00
C MET A 565 -20.81 7.78 -28.60
N ARG A 566 -21.25 7.78 -27.33
CA ARG A 566 -22.08 8.84 -26.75
C ARG A 566 -21.22 9.90 -26.06
N LYS A 567 -21.60 11.18 -26.24
CA LYS A 567 -21.08 12.30 -25.44
C LYS A 567 -22.08 12.69 -24.35
N LEU A 568 -21.59 12.94 -23.14
CA LEU A 568 -22.40 13.49 -22.05
C LEU A 568 -22.76 14.95 -22.34
N GLU A 569 -23.83 15.44 -21.70
CA GLU A 569 -24.25 16.83 -21.80
C GLU A 569 -23.62 17.70 -20.70
N GLY A 570 -23.60 19.01 -20.91
CA GLY A 570 -23.14 20.00 -19.93
C GLY A 570 -21.67 19.83 -19.55
N GLU A 571 -21.35 20.23 -18.32
CA GLU A 571 -19.98 20.23 -17.80
C GLU A 571 -19.37 18.82 -17.75
N ALA A 572 -20.16 17.79 -17.46
CA ALA A 572 -19.71 16.41 -17.49
C ALA A 572 -19.26 15.97 -18.91
N GLY A 573 -19.88 16.51 -19.96
CA GLY A 573 -19.49 16.31 -21.36
C GLY A 573 -18.20 17.01 -21.76
N GLU A 574 -17.86 18.12 -21.09
CA GLU A 574 -16.57 18.80 -21.28
C GLU A 574 -15.42 18.09 -20.56
N LEU A 575 -15.71 17.47 -19.42
CA LEU A 575 -14.75 16.71 -18.61
C LEU A 575 -14.63 15.24 -19.02
N GLN A 576 -15.48 14.76 -19.93
CA GLN A 576 -15.47 13.39 -20.42
C GLN A 576 -14.19 13.11 -21.21
N PHE A 577 -13.35 12.23 -20.66
CA PHE A 577 -12.09 11.79 -21.29
C PHE A 577 -12.19 10.39 -21.93
N PHE A 578 -13.35 9.72 -21.80
CA PHE A 578 -13.50 8.31 -22.12
C PHE A 578 -14.69 8.01 -23.05
N ALA A 579 -14.61 6.88 -23.74
CA ALA A 579 -15.66 6.36 -24.61
C ALA A 579 -16.85 5.81 -23.82
N LEU A 580 -18.05 6.15 -24.25
CA LEU A 580 -19.32 5.61 -23.75
C LEU A 580 -20.07 4.92 -24.89
N PRO A 581 -20.67 3.74 -24.67
CA PRO A 581 -21.53 3.13 -25.68
C PRO A 581 -22.75 4.02 -25.98
N GLY A 582 -23.10 4.09 -27.26
CA GLY A 582 -24.24 4.81 -27.83
C GLY A 582 -25.60 4.34 -27.34
#